data_AF-A0A1J1LWF3-F1
#
_entry.id   AF-A0A1J1LWF3-F1
#
_cell.length_a   1.000
_cell.length_b   1.000
_cell.length_c   1.000
_cell.angle_alpha   90.00
_cell.angle_beta   90.00
_cell.angle_gamma   90.00
#
_symmetry.space_group_name_H-M   'P 1'
#
loop_
_entity.id
_entity.type
_entity.pdbx_description
1 polymer ?
#
loop_
_entity_poly.entity_id
_entity_poly.type
_entity_poly.pdbx_seq_one_letter_code
_entity_poly.pdbx_strand_id
1 'polypeptide(L)'
;MSQLTLKDFTPDPQRLAVLAECIADYGIDEGNSEWTNNIISKKTVVYGSGVIAKQGEIVDHNVDPKELELCQQLADQVCQIMGDIDVGMGSESSTPFQPFYIVANIDDPIPEKIDIELIRSKFAGTIFPPAIITVEPLEEAGIWWSEVLEDADGSEEEEYLQPWREMMAWFQTQDAFKDTAFVRIGDYNVFYQGQYNEDEFPENMGDQGCVFPRFAVGLTHHGSLAGIFGFSVQT
;
A
#
# COMPACT_ATOMS: atom_id res chain seq x y z
N MET A 1 -25.74 21.63 12.29
CA MET A 1 -24.53 22.05 13.03
C MET A 1 -23.37 21.83 12.09
N SER A 2 -22.48 22.81 11.88
CA SER A 2 -21.29 22.58 11.03
C SER A 2 -20.37 21.59 11.74
N GLN A 3 -20.05 20.48 11.09
CA GLN A 3 -19.07 19.53 11.58
C GLN A 3 -17.69 20.21 11.58
N LEU A 4 -16.96 20.10 12.68
CA LEU A 4 -15.58 20.59 12.78
C LEU A 4 -14.70 19.64 11.97
N THR A 5 -14.01 20.16 10.95
CA THR A 5 -13.08 19.39 10.12
C THR A 5 -11.64 19.82 10.40
N LEU A 6 -10.71 18.89 10.20
CA LEU A 6 -9.26 19.15 10.25
C LEU A 6 -8.80 19.56 8.85
N LYS A 7 -8.09 20.69 8.79
CA LYS A 7 -7.58 21.27 7.53
C LYS A 7 -6.07 21.48 7.50
N ASP A 8 -5.47 21.63 8.68
CA ASP A 8 -4.06 21.93 8.81
C ASP A 8 -3.28 20.62 9.03
N PHE A 9 -2.84 20.01 7.93
CA PHE A 9 -1.87 18.92 7.95
C PHE A 9 -0.55 19.37 7.33
N THR A 10 0.55 18.99 7.94
CA THR A 10 1.89 19.09 7.34
C THR A 10 2.34 17.70 6.88
N PRO A 11 3.28 17.61 5.92
CA PRO A 11 3.95 16.35 5.61
C PRO A 11 4.48 15.71 6.89
N ASP A 12 4.24 14.41 7.02
CA ASP A 12 4.56 13.58 8.19
C ASP A 12 5.62 12.55 7.81
N PRO A 13 6.88 12.73 8.26
CA PRO A 13 7.95 11.80 7.98
C PRO A 13 7.70 10.38 8.51
N GLN A 14 6.94 10.21 9.60
CA GLN A 14 6.63 8.88 10.13
C GLN A 14 5.66 8.14 9.21
N ARG A 15 4.72 8.85 8.59
CA ARG A 15 3.81 8.24 7.61
C ARG A 15 4.50 7.97 6.29
N LEU A 16 5.45 8.82 5.88
CA LEU A 16 6.29 8.56 4.72
C LEU A 16 7.21 7.34 4.92
N ALA A 17 7.68 7.08 6.15
CA ALA A 17 8.59 5.98 6.45
C ALA A 17 8.02 4.60 6.08
N VAL A 18 6.69 4.44 6.12
CA VAL A 18 5.98 3.21 5.69
C VAL A 18 6.27 2.87 4.22
N LEU A 19 6.48 3.90 3.38
CA LEU A 19 6.74 3.77 1.95
C LEU A 19 8.23 3.88 1.59
N ALA A 20 9.12 4.11 2.56
CA ALA A 20 10.48 4.57 2.31
C ALA A 20 11.29 3.61 1.42
N GLU A 21 11.19 2.31 1.67
CA GLU A 21 11.89 1.30 0.87
C GLU A 21 11.36 1.23 -0.58
N CYS A 22 10.07 1.50 -0.79
CA CYS A 22 9.48 1.59 -2.13
C CYS A 22 9.84 2.88 -2.88
N ILE A 23 10.44 3.86 -2.19
CA ILE A 23 10.84 5.17 -2.73
C ILE A 23 12.36 5.23 -2.93
N ALA A 24 13.12 4.48 -2.12
CA ALA A 24 14.56 4.49 -2.09
C ALA A 24 15.16 4.24 -3.49
N ASP A 25 16.34 4.81 -3.74
CA ASP A 25 17.07 4.62 -4.98
C ASP A 25 18.30 3.74 -4.84
N TYR A 26 18.66 3.39 -3.61
CA TYR A 26 19.84 2.62 -3.25
C TYR A 26 21.14 3.08 -3.94
N GLY A 27 21.25 4.38 -4.24
CA GLY A 27 22.43 4.96 -4.90
C GLY A 27 22.55 4.66 -6.39
N ILE A 28 21.48 4.16 -7.03
CA ILE A 28 21.43 3.82 -8.46
C ILE A 28 21.18 5.06 -9.33
N ASP A 29 20.74 6.16 -8.70
CA ASP A 29 20.45 7.40 -9.43
C ASP A 29 21.72 8.16 -9.81
N GLU A 30 22.16 7.98 -11.05
CA GLU A 30 23.14 8.85 -11.70
C GLU A 30 22.50 10.12 -12.30
N GLY A 31 21.17 10.28 -12.21
CA GLY A 31 20.38 11.33 -12.85
C GLY A 31 19.40 12.05 -11.92
N ASN A 32 18.26 12.48 -12.48
CA ASN A 32 17.19 13.16 -11.74
C ASN A 32 15.83 12.54 -12.11
N SER A 33 15.82 11.24 -12.41
CA SER A 33 14.59 10.52 -12.75
C SER A 33 13.70 10.42 -11.51
N GLU A 34 12.40 10.57 -11.72
CA GLU A 34 11.43 10.52 -10.64
C GLU A 34 11.21 9.10 -10.11
N TRP A 35 11.41 8.10 -10.96
CA TRP A 35 11.42 6.67 -10.65
C TRP A 35 12.73 6.10 -11.19
N THR A 36 13.69 5.75 -10.32
CA THR A 36 15.03 5.28 -10.75
C THR A 36 15.20 3.79 -10.55
N ASN A 37 14.95 3.31 -9.33
CA ASN A 37 15.05 1.89 -8.98
C ASN A 37 13.69 1.28 -8.66
N ASN A 38 12.85 2.04 -7.95
CA ASN A 38 11.56 1.57 -7.48
C ASN A 38 10.38 2.28 -8.15
N ILE A 39 9.19 1.75 -7.93
CA ILE A 39 7.96 2.16 -8.62
C ILE A 39 7.13 3.22 -7.88
N ILE A 40 7.58 3.69 -6.71
CA ILE A 40 6.99 4.87 -6.04
C ILE A 40 7.93 6.06 -6.21
N SER A 41 7.37 7.20 -6.59
CA SER A 41 8.10 8.43 -6.93
C SER A 41 8.97 8.92 -5.76
N LYS A 42 10.20 9.36 -6.04
CA LYS A 42 11.06 10.05 -5.05
C LYS A 42 10.48 11.34 -4.50
N LYS A 43 9.51 11.92 -5.20
CA LYS A 43 8.81 13.14 -4.80
C LYS A 43 7.61 12.85 -3.91
N THR A 44 7.39 11.60 -3.51
CA THR A 44 6.26 11.23 -2.66
C THR A 44 6.37 11.91 -1.29
N VAL A 45 5.27 12.54 -0.88
CA VAL A 45 5.07 13.03 0.49
C VAL A 45 3.79 12.41 1.04
N VAL A 46 3.77 12.16 2.35
CA VAL A 46 2.59 11.66 3.05
C VAL A 46 2.26 12.61 4.19
N TYR A 47 0.98 12.89 4.39
CA TYR A 47 0.50 13.78 5.45
C TYR A 47 0.01 12.98 6.66
N GLY A 48 -0.20 13.66 7.80
CA GLY A 48 -0.74 13.01 9.02
C GLY A 48 -2.14 12.39 8.85
N SER A 49 -2.89 12.77 7.81
CA SER A 49 -4.15 12.13 7.40
C SER A 49 -3.95 10.84 6.59
N GLY A 50 -2.71 10.49 6.27
CA GLY A 50 -2.35 9.41 5.37
C GLY A 50 -2.41 9.77 3.88
N VAL A 51 -2.91 10.97 3.52
CA VAL A 51 -2.95 11.42 2.12
C VAL A 51 -1.55 11.40 1.51
N ILE A 52 -1.43 10.77 0.34
CA ILE A 52 -0.22 10.69 -0.46
C ILE A 52 -0.31 11.75 -1.57
N ALA A 53 0.75 12.51 -1.79
CA ALA A 53 0.84 13.50 -2.85
C ALA A 53 2.28 13.61 -3.38
N LYS A 54 2.49 14.43 -4.42
CA LYS A 54 3.84 14.83 -4.84
C LYS A 54 4.29 16.08 -4.10
N GLN A 55 5.59 16.16 -3.84
CA GLN A 55 6.23 17.30 -3.20
C GLN A 55 5.95 18.59 -3.99
N GLY A 56 5.41 19.59 -3.29
CA GLY A 56 5.08 20.89 -3.86
C GLY A 56 3.67 21.01 -4.44
N GLU A 57 2.91 19.91 -4.51
CA GLU A 57 1.49 19.97 -4.84
C GLU A 57 0.67 20.53 -3.66
N ILE A 58 -0.39 21.27 -4.00
CA ILE A 58 -1.33 21.79 -3.01
C ILE A 58 -2.36 20.69 -2.73
N VAL A 59 -2.40 20.25 -1.48
CA VAL A 59 -3.39 19.29 -0.99
C VAL A 59 -4.42 20.04 -0.16
N ASP A 60 -5.70 19.92 -0.53
CA ASP A 60 -6.80 20.41 0.31
C ASP A 60 -7.20 19.32 1.29
N HIS A 61 -7.21 19.67 2.57
CA HIS A 61 -7.62 18.76 3.64
C HIS A 61 -8.94 19.24 4.24
N ASN A 62 -9.89 18.32 4.32
CA ASN A 62 -11.19 18.53 4.90
C ASN A 62 -11.64 17.24 5.60
N VAL A 63 -10.84 16.82 6.58
CA VAL A 63 -10.93 15.51 7.21
C VAL A 63 -11.86 15.56 8.42
N ASP A 64 -12.76 14.59 8.55
CA ASP A 64 -13.52 14.38 9.79
C ASP A 64 -12.59 13.78 10.87
N PRO A 65 -12.39 14.45 12.03
CA PRO A 65 -11.56 13.92 13.11
C PRO A 65 -11.93 12.49 13.53
N LYS A 66 -13.23 12.14 13.50
CA LYS A 66 -13.69 10.81 13.88
C LYS A 66 -13.30 9.74 12.88
N GLU A 67 -13.32 10.08 11.59
CA GLU A 67 -12.90 9.17 10.53
C GLU A 67 -11.40 8.93 10.60
N LEU A 68 -10.61 9.97 10.90
CA LEU A 68 -9.17 9.84 11.15
C LEU A 68 -8.88 8.91 12.33
N GLU A 69 -9.55 9.12 13.47
CA GLU A 69 -9.40 8.27 14.65
C GLU A 69 -9.81 6.82 14.34
N LEU A 70 -10.91 6.61 13.62
CA LEU A 70 -11.36 5.29 13.21
C LEU A 70 -10.32 4.59 12.32
N CYS A 71 -9.78 5.27 11.30
CA CYS A 71 -8.79 4.69 10.40
C CYS A 71 -7.50 4.31 11.14
N GLN A 72 -7.05 5.15 12.08
CA GLN A 72 -5.91 4.86 12.95
C GLN A 72 -6.16 3.60 13.79
N GLN A 73 -7.32 3.53 14.45
CA GLN A 73 -7.69 2.37 15.27
C GLN A 73 -7.76 1.07 14.46
N LEU A 74 -8.37 1.11 13.28
CA LEU A 74 -8.49 -0.06 12.40
C LEU A 74 -7.12 -0.53 11.93
N ALA A 75 -6.26 0.39 11.46
CA ALA A 75 -4.91 0.07 11.00
C ALA A 75 -4.04 -0.53 12.13
N ASP A 76 -4.13 0.03 13.34
CA ASP A 76 -3.38 -0.47 14.49
C ASP A 76 -3.88 -1.87 14.93
N GLN A 77 -5.19 -2.11 14.92
CA GLN A 77 -5.78 -3.40 15.30
C GLN A 77 -5.32 -4.52 14.37
N VAL A 78 -5.38 -4.32 13.05
CA VAL A 78 -4.96 -5.36 12.11
C VAL A 78 -3.44 -5.56 12.09
N CYS A 79 -2.67 -4.49 12.31
CA CYS A 79 -1.23 -4.60 12.48
C CYS A 79 -0.86 -5.45 13.72
N GLN A 80 -1.62 -5.34 14.81
CA GLN A 80 -1.41 -6.17 16.00
C GLN A 80 -1.73 -7.66 15.77
N ILE A 81 -2.69 -7.97 14.89
CA ILE A 81 -3.02 -9.34 14.51
C ILE A 81 -1.87 -9.97 13.72
N MET A 82 -1.33 -9.24 12.74
CA MET A 82 -0.16 -9.72 11.99
C MET A 82 1.12 -9.73 12.83
N GLY A 83 1.24 -8.85 13.82
CA GLY A 83 2.39 -8.82 14.72
C GLY A 83 3.72 -8.65 13.98
N ASP A 84 4.67 -9.53 14.26
CA ASP A 84 6.00 -9.55 13.63
C ASP A 84 6.06 -10.47 12.40
N ILE A 85 4.92 -10.91 11.86
CA ILE A 85 4.89 -11.74 10.65
C ILE A 85 5.36 -10.93 9.46
N ASP A 86 6.39 -11.44 8.81
CA ASP A 86 6.93 -10.85 7.59
C ASP A 86 5.90 -10.89 6.46
N VAL A 87 5.95 -9.89 5.60
CA VAL A 87 5.11 -9.81 4.40
C VAL A 87 5.27 -11.05 3.52
N GLY A 88 6.50 -11.58 3.43
CA GLY A 88 6.82 -12.71 2.58
C GLY A 88 6.57 -12.41 1.10
N MET A 89 5.91 -13.35 0.42
CA MET A 89 5.56 -13.34 -0.99
C MET A 89 6.79 -13.32 -1.90
N GLY A 90 7.70 -14.27 -1.68
CA GLY A 90 8.96 -14.38 -2.42
C GLY A 90 9.91 -13.20 -2.20
N SER A 91 9.68 -12.41 -1.14
CA SER A 91 10.53 -11.28 -0.78
C SER A 91 11.89 -11.75 -0.27
N GLU A 92 12.97 -11.11 -0.72
CA GLU A 92 14.31 -11.30 -0.16
C GLU A 92 14.55 -10.54 1.16
N SER A 93 13.48 -9.93 1.71
CA SER A 93 13.46 -9.16 2.94
C SER A 93 12.50 -9.76 3.97
N SER A 94 12.89 -9.69 5.23
CA SER A 94 12.08 -10.02 6.42
C SER A 94 11.59 -8.72 7.09
N THR A 95 10.58 -8.07 6.50
CA THR A 95 9.98 -6.86 7.09
C THR A 95 8.52 -7.13 7.43
N PRO A 96 8.09 -6.81 8.67
CA PRO A 96 6.69 -6.95 9.06
C PRO A 96 5.82 -5.84 8.46
N PHE A 97 4.53 -6.10 8.43
CA PHE A 97 3.52 -5.11 8.08
C PHE A 97 3.50 -3.92 9.06
N GLN A 98 3.12 -2.74 8.54
CA GLN A 98 2.98 -1.51 9.31
C GLN A 98 1.57 -0.92 9.17
N PRO A 99 1.05 -0.17 10.17
CA PRO A 99 -0.26 0.45 10.09
C PRO A 99 -0.34 1.45 8.92
N PHE A 100 -1.37 1.33 8.10
CA PHE A 100 -1.57 2.15 6.91
C PHE A 100 -3.00 2.65 6.79
N TYR A 101 -3.16 3.92 6.44
CA TYR A 101 -4.45 4.50 6.12
C TYR A 101 -4.33 5.70 5.20
N ILE A 102 -5.42 6.01 4.49
CA ILE A 102 -5.61 7.24 3.72
C ILE A 102 -7.03 7.72 3.98
N VAL A 103 -7.16 8.77 4.79
CA VAL A 103 -8.47 9.32 5.18
C VAL A 103 -9.03 10.18 4.06
N ALA A 104 -10.29 9.95 3.69
CA ALA A 104 -10.99 10.77 2.70
C ALA A 104 -11.38 12.15 3.26
N ASN A 105 -11.45 13.13 2.36
CA ASN A 105 -12.13 14.37 2.69
C ASN A 105 -13.64 14.14 2.76
N ILE A 106 -14.34 14.87 3.61
CA ILE A 106 -15.80 14.75 3.79
C ILE A 106 -16.60 15.05 2.51
N ASP A 107 -16.00 15.80 1.58
CA ASP A 107 -16.58 16.20 0.30
C ASP A 107 -16.10 15.35 -0.89
N ASP A 108 -15.21 14.38 -0.66
CA ASP A 108 -14.81 13.44 -1.70
C ASP A 108 -15.99 12.53 -2.09
N PRO A 109 -16.11 12.16 -3.38
CA PRO A 109 -17.00 11.07 -3.78
C PRO A 109 -16.63 9.79 -3.03
N ILE A 110 -17.60 9.16 -2.39
CA ILE A 110 -17.41 7.90 -1.68
C ILE A 110 -17.34 6.77 -2.72
N PRO A 111 -16.19 6.10 -2.92
CA PRO A 111 -16.06 4.99 -3.87
C PRO A 111 -16.94 3.81 -3.42
N GLU A 112 -17.48 3.01 -4.34
CA GLU A 112 -18.29 1.84 -3.96
C GLU A 112 -17.46 0.60 -3.62
N LYS A 113 -16.28 0.47 -4.24
CA LYS A 113 -15.39 -0.68 -4.10
C LYS A 113 -13.94 -0.25 -4.21
N ILE A 114 -13.03 -1.12 -3.79
CA ILE A 114 -11.61 -1.00 -4.02
C ILE A 114 -11.33 -1.54 -5.43
N ASP A 115 -10.79 -0.68 -6.28
CA ASP A 115 -10.32 -1.05 -7.62
C ASP A 115 -9.05 -0.28 -7.99
N ILE A 116 -8.51 -0.60 -9.16
CA ILE A 116 -7.25 -0.03 -9.66
C ILE A 116 -7.33 1.49 -9.78
N GLU A 117 -8.47 2.03 -10.20
CA GLU A 117 -8.67 3.47 -10.35
C GLU A 117 -8.64 4.17 -8.99
N LEU A 118 -9.30 3.58 -7.99
CA LEU A 118 -9.24 4.07 -6.62
C LEU A 118 -7.79 4.09 -6.12
N ILE A 119 -7.06 2.97 -6.22
CA ILE A 119 -5.67 2.89 -5.74
C ILE A 119 -4.79 3.93 -6.43
N ARG A 120 -4.85 4.06 -7.77
CA ARG A 120 -4.09 5.10 -8.48
C ARG A 120 -4.44 6.50 -8.03
N SER A 121 -5.73 6.79 -7.83
CA SER A 121 -6.17 8.11 -7.38
C SER A 121 -5.65 8.44 -5.98
N LYS A 122 -5.66 7.47 -5.05
CA LYS A 122 -5.17 7.64 -3.67
C LYS A 122 -3.66 7.81 -3.58
N PHE A 123 -2.92 7.31 -4.57
CA PHE A 123 -1.48 7.55 -4.70
C PHE A 123 -1.14 8.81 -5.52
N ALA A 124 -2.13 9.58 -6.01
CA ALA A 124 -1.93 10.89 -6.64
C ALA A 124 -0.82 10.94 -7.71
N GLY A 125 -0.73 9.91 -8.56
CA GLY A 125 0.26 9.85 -9.64
C GLY A 125 1.72 9.61 -9.18
N THR A 126 1.93 9.18 -7.93
CA THR A 126 3.25 8.77 -7.41
C THR A 126 3.65 7.36 -7.83
N ILE A 127 2.69 6.50 -8.19
CA ILE A 127 2.96 5.18 -8.77
C ILE A 127 3.50 5.36 -10.20
N PHE A 128 4.57 4.65 -10.52
CA PHE A 128 5.13 4.59 -11.87
C PHE A 128 4.02 4.24 -12.88
N PRO A 129 3.73 5.06 -13.90
CA PRO A 129 2.52 4.92 -14.70
C PRO A 129 2.33 3.52 -15.31
N PRO A 130 3.37 2.86 -15.85
CA PRO A 130 3.25 1.51 -16.37
C PRO A 130 2.99 0.42 -15.30
N ALA A 131 3.34 0.64 -14.03
CA ALA A 131 3.29 -0.41 -13.01
C ALA A 131 1.89 -1.05 -12.90
N ILE A 132 1.84 -2.38 -12.93
CA ILE A 132 0.59 -3.13 -12.78
C ILE A 132 0.11 -3.06 -11.33
N ILE A 133 -1.21 -2.99 -11.17
CA ILE A 133 -1.85 -3.05 -9.87
C ILE A 133 -2.83 -4.21 -9.92
N THR A 134 -2.73 -5.15 -8.99
CA THR A 134 -3.77 -6.16 -8.76
C THR A 134 -4.53 -5.80 -7.48
N VAL A 135 -5.84 -5.98 -7.55
CA VAL A 135 -6.76 -5.82 -6.42
C VAL A 135 -7.55 -7.11 -6.35
N GLU A 136 -7.32 -7.88 -5.29
CA GLU A 136 -7.83 -9.23 -5.12
C GLU A 136 -8.59 -9.31 -3.78
N PRO A 137 -9.62 -10.15 -3.64
CA PRO A 137 -10.32 -10.29 -2.37
C PRO A 137 -9.40 -10.80 -1.25
N LEU A 138 -9.68 -10.40 -0.01
CA LEU A 138 -9.03 -10.95 1.19
C LEU A 138 -9.65 -12.31 1.57
N GLU A 139 -9.35 -13.31 0.76
CA GLU A 139 -9.75 -14.70 0.95
C GLU A 139 -8.59 -15.63 0.56
N GLU A 140 -8.68 -16.93 0.89
CA GLU A 140 -7.68 -17.94 0.52
C GLU A 140 -7.69 -18.26 -0.99
N ALA A 141 -7.54 -17.24 -1.83
CA ALA A 141 -7.56 -17.32 -3.28
C ALA A 141 -6.75 -16.18 -3.92
N GLY A 142 -6.49 -16.33 -5.21
CA GLY A 142 -5.74 -15.35 -5.99
C GLY A 142 -4.23 -15.57 -5.95
N ILE A 143 -3.52 -14.66 -6.61
CA ILE A 143 -2.07 -14.73 -6.77
C ILE A 143 -1.40 -14.47 -5.43
N TRP A 144 -1.83 -13.43 -4.71
CA TRP A 144 -1.24 -13.07 -3.42
C TRP A 144 -1.28 -14.22 -2.40
N TRP A 145 -2.40 -14.96 -2.34
CA TRP A 145 -2.52 -16.11 -1.43
C TRP A 145 -1.64 -17.28 -1.86
N SER A 146 -1.50 -17.49 -3.18
CA SER A 146 -0.59 -18.51 -3.70
C SER A 146 0.85 -18.22 -3.29
N GLU A 147 1.28 -16.95 -3.32
CA GLU A 147 2.61 -16.52 -2.85
C GLU A 147 2.79 -16.74 -1.34
N VAL A 148 1.74 -16.52 -0.52
CA VAL A 148 1.76 -16.83 0.92
C VAL A 148 1.91 -18.34 1.16
N LEU A 149 1.22 -19.18 0.37
CA LEU A 149 1.34 -20.64 0.48
C LEU A 149 2.72 -21.15 0.08
N GLU A 150 3.35 -20.54 -0.92
CA GLU A 150 4.71 -20.88 -1.34
C GLU A 150 5.74 -20.62 -0.23
N ASP A 151 5.58 -19.55 0.54
CA ASP A 151 6.44 -19.25 1.69
C ASP A 151 6.21 -20.19 2.88
N ALA A 152 5.03 -20.80 2.98
CA ALA A 152 4.65 -21.65 4.10
C ALA A 152 5.21 -23.10 4.01
N ASP A 153 5.89 -23.47 2.91
CA ASP A 153 6.33 -24.85 2.64
C ASP A 153 7.29 -25.39 3.72
N GLY A 154 6.77 -26.27 4.59
CA GLY A 154 7.54 -26.87 5.69
C GLY A 154 6.71 -27.51 6.79
N SER A 155 7.37 -27.90 7.89
CA SER A 155 6.71 -28.55 9.04
C SER A 155 5.92 -27.60 9.95
N GLU A 156 5.96 -26.30 9.70
CA GLU A 156 5.36 -25.22 10.51
C GLU A 156 4.31 -24.42 9.71
N GLU A 157 3.82 -24.97 8.60
CA GLU A 157 2.87 -24.33 7.67
C GLU A 157 1.65 -23.72 8.38
N GLU A 158 1.01 -24.45 9.29
CA GLU A 158 -0.18 -23.95 9.98
C GLU A 158 0.11 -22.80 10.95
N GLU A 159 1.27 -22.80 11.61
CA GLU A 159 1.70 -21.71 12.49
C GLU A 159 1.99 -20.44 11.68
N TYR A 160 2.56 -20.60 10.48
CA TYR A 160 2.80 -19.50 9.55
C TYR A 160 1.50 -18.93 8.97
N LEU A 161 0.54 -19.77 8.57
CA LEU A 161 -0.71 -19.34 7.93
C LEU A 161 -1.75 -18.79 8.91
N GLN A 162 -1.67 -19.13 10.20
CA GLN A 162 -2.68 -18.73 11.18
C GLN A 162 -2.88 -17.21 11.26
N PRO A 163 -1.83 -16.35 11.40
CA PRO A 163 -1.99 -14.90 11.44
C PRO A 163 -2.66 -14.31 10.19
N TRP A 164 -2.37 -14.87 9.01
CA TRP A 164 -3.02 -14.45 7.76
C TRP A 164 -4.52 -14.74 7.77
N ARG A 165 -4.93 -15.92 8.24
CA ARG A 165 -6.34 -16.29 8.39
C ARG A 165 -7.06 -15.45 9.44
N GLU A 166 -6.40 -15.15 10.55
CA GLU A 166 -6.92 -14.25 11.59
C GLU A 166 -7.12 -12.83 11.05
N MET A 167 -6.17 -12.31 10.26
CA MET A 167 -6.30 -11.03 9.56
C MET A 167 -7.52 -11.02 8.62
N MET A 168 -7.66 -12.03 7.76
CA MET A 168 -8.79 -12.13 6.83
C MET A 168 -10.14 -12.18 7.58
N ALA A 169 -10.23 -13.00 8.62
CA ALA A 169 -11.42 -13.08 9.46
C ALA A 169 -11.72 -11.73 10.15
N TRP A 170 -10.69 -11.03 10.64
CA TRP A 170 -10.87 -9.72 11.25
C TRP A 170 -11.46 -8.73 10.26
N PHE A 171 -10.93 -8.62 9.03
CA PHE A 171 -11.47 -7.72 8.00
C PHE A 171 -12.94 -8.01 7.69
N GLN A 172 -13.34 -9.29 7.64
CA GLN A 172 -14.72 -9.71 7.38
C GLN A 172 -15.71 -9.37 8.52
N THR A 173 -15.21 -9.11 9.73
CA THR A 173 -16.03 -8.79 10.90
C THR A 173 -16.15 -7.30 11.19
N GLN A 174 -15.43 -6.44 10.46
CA GLN A 174 -15.47 -5.00 10.67
C GLN A 174 -16.64 -4.35 9.94
N ASP A 175 -17.70 -4.00 10.69
CA ASP A 175 -18.85 -3.23 10.16
C ASP A 175 -18.46 -1.85 9.58
N ALA A 176 -17.27 -1.34 9.95
CA ALA A 176 -16.73 -0.10 9.43
C ALA A 176 -16.38 -0.17 7.94
N PHE A 177 -16.10 -1.37 7.42
CA PHE A 177 -15.75 -1.57 6.02
C PHE A 177 -16.95 -1.99 5.19
N LYS A 178 -17.03 -1.47 3.97
CA LYS A 178 -17.99 -1.89 2.96
C LYS A 178 -17.38 -2.71 1.84
N ASP A 179 -16.06 -2.69 1.72
CA ASP A 179 -15.28 -3.53 0.82
C ASP A 179 -13.88 -3.75 1.39
N THR A 180 -13.23 -4.85 1.06
CA THR A 180 -11.89 -5.19 1.53
C THR A 180 -11.09 -5.90 0.44
N ALA A 181 -9.78 -5.65 0.38
CA ALA A 181 -8.93 -6.19 -0.66
C ALA A 181 -7.47 -6.33 -0.22
N PHE A 182 -6.79 -7.28 -0.85
CA PHE A 182 -5.34 -7.32 -0.93
C PHE A 182 -4.90 -6.61 -2.21
N VAL A 183 -3.93 -5.72 -2.10
CA VAL A 183 -3.43 -4.92 -3.21
C VAL A 183 -1.94 -5.17 -3.40
N ARG A 184 -1.56 -5.48 -4.64
CA ARG A 184 -0.17 -5.58 -5.09
C ARG A 184 0.07 -4.47 -6.10
N ILE A 185 1.16 -3.72 -5.94
CA ILE A 185 1.64 -2.77 -6.95
C ILE A 185 2.99 -3.29 -7.44
N GLY A 186 3.05 -3.59 -8.74
CA GLY A 186 4.21 -4.15 -9.43
C GLY A 186 4.45 -5.64 -9.11
N ASP A 187 5.12 -6.28 -10.06
CA ASP A 187 5.48 -7.71 -10.06
C ASP A 187 6.73 -7.87 -10.93
N TYR A 188 7.81 -8.43 -10.37
CA TYR A 188 9.11 -8.53 -11.04
C TYR A 188 9.03 -9.27 -12.38
N ASN A 189 8.29 -10.39 -12.43
CA ASN A 189 8.20 -11.21 -13.64
C ASN A 189 7.51 -10.44 -14.76
N VAL A 190 6.52 -9.61 -14.43
CA VAL A 190 5.88 -8.77 -15.44
C VAL A 190 6.74 -7.57 -15.82
N PHE A 191 7.45 -7.00 -14.85
CA PHE A 191 8.32 -5.84 -15.04
C PHE A 191 9.52 -6.14 -15.94
N TYR A 192 10.18 -7.28 -15.75
CA TYR A 192 11.45 -7.59 -16.42
C TYR A 192 11.39 -8.75 -17.43
N GLN A 193 10.38 -9.63 -17.40
CA GLN A 193 10.34 -10.83 -18.26
C GLN A 193 9.36 -10.77 -19.45
N GLY A 194 8.89 -9.58 -19.83
CA GLY A 194 8.45 -9.37 -21.23
C GLY A 194 7.03 -8.85 -21.46
N GLN A 195 6.55 -7.88 -20.69
CA GLN A 195 5.31 -7.15 -21.05
C GLN A 195 5.48 -5.65 -21.28
N TYR A 196 6.66 -5.10 -21.05
CA TYR A 196 6.89 -3.68 -21.22
C TYR A 196 7.77 -3.36 -22.41
N ASN A 197 7.51 -2.21 -23.03
CA ASN A 197 8.41 -1.62 -24.02
C ASN A 197 9.57 -0.93 -23.28
N GLU A 198 10.81 -1.34 -23.55
CA GLU A 198 12.02 -0.74 -22.94
C GLU A 198 12.06 0.80 -23.12
N ASP A 199 11.45 1.33 -24.19
CA ASP A 199 11.35 2.78 -24.44
C ASP A 199 10.45 3.54 -23.42
N GLU A 200 9.60 2.84 -22.67
CA GLU A 200 8.72 3.43 -21.64
C GLU A 200 9.40 3.54 -20.27
N PHE A 201 10.62 3.02 -20.15
CA PHE A 201 11.35 2.93 -18.89
C PHE A 201 12.34 4.08 -18.76
N PRO A 202 12.47 4.69 -17.57
CA PRO A 202 13.58 5.58 -17.28
C PRO A 202 14.92 4.86 -17.53
N GLU A 203 15.90 5.60 -18.07
CA GLU A 203 17.28 5.10 -18.19
C GLU A 203 17.74 4.58 -16.81
N ASN A 204 18.31 3.36 -16.78
CA ASN A 204 18.83 2.65 -15.60
C ASN A 204 17.82 1.95 -14.69
N MET A 205 16.54 1.81 -15.09
CA MET A 205 15.60 0.94 -14.36
C MET A 205 15.82 -0.56 -14.66
N GLY A 206 16.64 -0.92 -15.66
CA GLY A 206 16.88 -2.30 -16.09
C GLY A 206 17.90 -3.05 -15.22
N ASP A 207 17.58 -4.29 -14.87
CA ASP A 207 18.40 -5.32 -14.19
C ASP A 207 18.67 -5.16 -12.69
N GLN A 208 18.00 -4.23 -12.00
CA GLN A 208 18.17 -4.04 -10.55
C GLN A 208 16.90 -4.39 -9.79
N GLY A 209 17.08 -5.04 -8.63
CA GLY A 209 15.96 -5.46 -7.80
C GLY A 209 15.04 -4.30 -7.43
N CYS A 210 13.73 -4.57 -7.36
CA CYS A 210 12.71 -3.58 -7.09
C CYS A 210 11.92 -3.94 -5.83
N VAL A 211 11.49 -2.91 -5.11
CA VAL A 211 10.68 -3.01 -3.90
C VAL A 211 9.22 -2.72 -4.25
N PHE A 212 8.37 -3.74 -4.09
CA PHE A 212 6.98 -3.72 -4.54
C PHE A 212 6.00 -3.63 -3.37
N PRO A 213 5.12 -2.61 -3.32
CA PRO A 213 4.07 -2.50 -2.31
C PRO A 213 3.14 -3.72 -2.24
N ARG A 214 2.83 -4.14 -1.01
CA ARG A 214 1.88 -5.20 -0.65
C ARG A 214 1.02 -4.70 0.51
N PHE A 215 -0.30 -4.63 0.37
CA PHE A 215 -1.13 -4.12 1.45
C PHE A 215 -2.53 -4.73 1.48
N ALA A 216 -3.01 -5.03 2.69
CA ALA A 216 -4.37 -5.45 2.96
C ALA A 216 -5.14 -4.25 3.53
N VAL A 217 -6.24 -3.88 2.89
CA VAL A 217 -6.99 -2.67 3.23
C VAL A 217 -8.50 -2.88 3.14
N GLY A 218 -9.22 -2.16 3.98
CA GLY A 218 -10.67 -1.99 3.92
C GLY A 218 -11.05 -0.57 3.49
N LEU A 219 -12.13 -0.47 2.74
CA LEU A 219 -12.78 0.78 2.35
C LEU A 219 -13.89 1.11 3.33
N THR A 220 -13.77 2.25 4.02
CA THR A 220 -14.77 2.69 4.99
C THR A 220 -16.03 3.21 4.31
N HIS A 221 -17.12 3.34 5.07
CA HIS A 221 -18.36 3.98 4.60
C HIS A 221 -18.17 5.46 4.19
N HIS A 222 -17.10 6.12 4.61
CA HIS A 222 -16.76 7.50 4.22
C HIS A 222 -15.72 7.58 3.09
N GLY A 223 -15.28 6.44 2.54
CA GLY A 223 -14.36 6.41 1.40
C GLY A 223 -12.86 6.47 1.75
N SER A 224 -12.53 6.28 3.03
CA SER A 224 -11.15 6.14 3.50
C SER A 224 -10.65 4.72 3.28
N LEU A 225 -9.33 4.56 3.14
CA LEU A 225 -8.67 3.26 3.18
C LEU A 225 -7.98 3.09 4.53
N ALA A 226 -8.12 1.93 5.17
CA ALA A 226 -7.41 1.60 6.41
C ALA A 226 -7.02 0.12 6.45
N GLY A 227 -5.85 -0.19 6.98
CA GLY A 227 -5.32 -1.55 7.07
C GLY A 227 -3.83 -1.57 7.35
N ILE A 228 -3.10 -2.42 6.63
CA ILE A 228 -1.66 -2.61 6.80
C ILE A 228 -0.92 -2.52 5.47
N PHE A 229 0.32 -2.05 5.52
CA PHE A 229 1.23 -1.93 4.39
C PHE A 229 2.55 -2.63 4.67
N GLY A 230 3.06 -3.29 3.66
CA GLY A 230 4.40 -3.85 3.61
C GLY A 230 4.92 -3.84 2.17
N PHE A 231 6.02 -4.53 1.95
CA PHE A 231 6.64 -4.60 0.64
C PHE A 231 7.35 -5.94 0.43
N SER A 232 7.55 -6.30 -0.83
CA SER A 232 8.34 -7.45 -1.26
C SER A 232 9.54 -6.97 -2.07
N VAL A 233 10.74 -7.48 -1.73
CA VAL A 233 11.98 -7.19 -2.46
C VAL A 233 12.21 -8.27 -3.52
N GLN A 234 12.02 -7.84 -4.77
CA GLN A 234 12.10 -8.57 -6.04
C GLN A 234 13.47 -8.50 -6.75
N THR A 235 14.31 -9.54 -6.92
CA THR A 235 15.56 -9.43 -7.73
C THR A 235 15.64 -10.35 -8.95
#